data_AF-A0A5C8FU01-F1
#
_entry.id   AF-A0A5C8FU01-F1
#
_cell.length_a   1.000
_cell.length_b   1.000
_cell.length_c   1.000
_cell.angle_alpha   90.00
_cell.angle_beta   90.00
_cell.angle_gamma   90.00
#
_symmetry.space_group_name_H-M   'P 1'
#
loop_
_entity.id
_entity.type
_entity.pdbx_description
1 polymer ?
#
loop_
_entity_poly.entity_id
_entity_poly.type
_entity_poly.pdbx_seq_one_letter_code
_entity_poly.pdbx_strand_id
1 'polypeptide(L)'
;MSKKYSAECFFWNLRDWRTQYTKNEMTNEYEIYKVFKDDIFGDKIVHLNPYLSNIRNNENFLEDYFIKEINGLKDKINCYEDKLNALNCKIDKVVDSLAWWIPIRKWRDEFRNKFNDNFIRGG
;
A
#
# COMPACT_ATOMS: atom_id res chain seq x y z
N MET A 1 38.98 -9.60 -1.36
CA MET A 1 37.85 -8.73 -1.77
C MET A 1 36.65 -9.05 -0.89
N SER A 2 36.46 -8.31 0.20
CA SER A 2 35.26 -8.42 1.04
C SER A 2 34.06 -7.93 0.25
N LYS A 3 33.04 -8.78 0.07
CA LYS A 3 31.74 -8.33 -0.45
C LYS A 3 31.20 -7.27 0.50
N LYS A 4 31.05 -6.02 0.03
CA LYS A 4 30.32 -4.99 0.78
C LYS A 4 28.90 -5.50 0.98
N TYR A 5 28.56 -5.94 2.18
CA TYR A 5 27.17 -6.23 2.54
C TYR A 5 26.44 -4.89 2.64
N SER A 6 25.37 -4.71 1.85
CA SER A 6 24.48 -3.55 1.96
C SER A 6 23.55 -3.72 3.15
N ALA A 7 23.07 -2.60 3.71
CA ALA A 7 22.07 -2.58 4.78
C ALA A 7 20.83 -3.40 4.41
N GLU A 8 20.40 -3.21 3.17
CA GLU A 8 19.33 -3.94 2.51
C GLU A 8 19.54 -5.45 2.53
N CYS A 9 20.70 -5.92 2.05
CA CYS A 9 21.00 -7.36 2.05
C CYS A 9 21.02 -7.94 3.46
N PHE A 10 21.49 -7.19 4.47
CA PHE A 10 21.53 -7.68 5.84
C PHE A 10 20.12 -7.71 6.47
N PHE A 11 19.29 -6.69 6.25
CA PHE A 11 17.91 -6.66 6.72
C PHE A 11 17.08 -7.81 6.13
N TRP A 12 17.13 -8.02 4.81
CA TRP A 12 16.40 -9.11 4.17
C TRP A 12 16.87 -10.48 4.64
N ASN A 13 18.19 -10.65 4.83
CA ASN A 13 18.73 -11.85 5.43
C ASN A 13 18.22 -12.07 6.86
N LEU A 14 18.20 -11.04 7.72
CA LEU A 14 17.69 -11.16 9.08
C LEU A 14 16.21 -11.54 9.13
N ARG A 15 15.39 -10.93 8.25
CA ARG A 15 13.97 -11.25 8.08
C ARG A 15 13.75 -12.73 7.69
N ASP A 16 14.62 -13.27 6.85
CA ASP A 16 14.44 -14.59 6.21
C ASP A 16 15.25 -15.72 6.88
N TRP A 17 16.30 -15.40 7.65
CA TRP A 17 17.09 -16.37 8.43
C TRP A 17 16.31 -16.78 9.67
N ARG A 18 16.17 -18.08 9.95
CA ARG A 18 15.51 -18.69 11.14
C ARG A 18 16.08 -18.22 12.49
N THR A 19 15.92 -16.95 12.78
CA THR A 19 16.27 -16.26 14.02
C THR A 19 14.99 -15.82 14.70
N GLN A 20 15.14 -15.34 15.94
CA GLN A 20 14.01 -14.80 16.70
C GLN A 20 13.39 -13.52 16.11
N TYR A 21 13.99 -12.99 15.04
CA TYR A 21 13.60 -11.76 14.35
C TYR A 21 13.15 -12.05 12.91
N THR A 22 12.49 -13.19 12.72
CA THR A 22 11.95 -13.60 11.42
C THR A 22 10.52 -13.18 11.23
N LYS A 23 10.10 -13.17 9.96
CA LYS A 23 8.68 -13.08 9.59
C LYS A 23 7.79 -14.16 10.22
N ASN A 24 8.37 -15.30 10.64
CA ASN A 24 7.64 -16.39 11.27
C ASN A 24 7.41 -16.17 12.78
N GLU A 25 8.27 -15.39 13.44
CA GLU A 25 8.20 -15.10 14.87
C GLU A 25 7.66 -13.69 15.16
N MET A 26 7.87 -12.75 14.25
CA MET A 26 7.30 -11.40 14.25
C MET A 26 6.56 -11.18 12.93
N THR A 27 5.23 -11.09 12.97
CA THR A 27 4.42 -10.86 11.77
C THR A 27 4.52 -9.43 11.24
N ASN A 28 5.00 -8.48 12.06
CA ASN A 28 5.09 -7.07 11.71
C ASN A 28 6.51 -6.70 11.23
N GLU A 29 6.64 -6.38 9.94
CA GLU A 29 7.93 -5.94 9.35
C GLU A 29 8.50 -4.68 10.02
N TYR A 30 7.64 -3.83 10.61
CA TYR A 30 8.07 -2.66 11.38
C TYR A 30 8.72 -3.04 12.72
N GLU A 31 8.28 -4.12 13.37
CA GLU A 31 8.86 -4.60 14.63
C GLU A 31 10.23 -5.23 14.39
N ILE A 32 10.37 -6.03 13.33
CA ILE A 32 11.66 -6.56 12.85
C ILE A 32 12.63 -5.41 12.55
N TYR A 33 12.13 -4.33 11.94
CA TYR A 33 12.92 -3.13 11.69
C TYR A 33 13.37 -2.44 12.99
N LYS A 34 12.49 -2.31 13.99
CA LYS A 34 12.84 -1.67 15.26
C LYS A 34 13.96 -2.42 15.97
N VAL A 35 13.91 -3.76 16.00
CA VAL A 35 15.01 -4.59 16.53
C VAL A 35 16.29 -4.36 15.72
N PHE A 36 16.19 -4.39 14.38
CA PHE A 36 17.34 -4.18 13.51
C PHE A 36 18.00 -2.82 13.77
N LYS A 37 17.23 -1.76 14.00
CA LYS A 37 17.71 -0.39 14.20
C LYS A 37 18.21 -0.13 15.63
N ASP A 38 17.43 -0.51 16.64
CA ASP A 38 17.60 -0.04 18.01
C ASP A 38 18.36 -1.06 18.88
N ASP A 39 18.06 -2.36 18.73
CA ASP A 39 18.64 -3.42 19.59
C ASP A 39 19.98 -3.93 19.06
N ILE A 40 20.09 -4.18 17.74
CA ILE A 40 21.32 -4.74 17.14
C ILE A 40 22.43 -3.69 17.01
N PHE A 41 22.09 -2.44 16.69
CA PHE A 41 23.07 -1.36 16.55
C PHE A 41 23.30 -0.56 17.84
N GLY A 42 22.48 -0.77 18.88
CA GLY A 42 22.63 -0.18 20.20
C GLY A 42 23.54 -0.97 21.16
N ASP A 43 23.86 -2.22 20.84
CA ASP A 43 24.69 -3.08 21.69
C ASP A 43 26.18 -2.68 21.64
N LYS A 44 26.76 -2.43 22.82
CA LYS A 44 28.17 -2.04 23.02
C LYS A 44 29.16 -3.11 22.57
N ILE A 45 28.74 -4.38 22.49
CA ILE A 45 29.59 -5.52 22.09
C ILE A 45 29.75 -5.56 20.56
N VAL A 46 28.80 -4.99 19.82
CA VAL A 46 28.91 -4.82 18.38
C VAL A 46 29.84 -3.63 18.14
N HIS A 47 31.14 -3.85 18.31
CA HIS A 47 32.17 -3.02 17.68
C HIS A 47 31.89 -3.07 16.18
N LEU A 48 31.12 -2.08 15.71
CA LEU A 48 30.69 -1.93 14.34
C LEU A 48 31.93 -1.96 13.46
N ASN A 49 32.20 -3.13 12.90
CA ASN A 49 33.12 -3.30 11.79
C ASN A 49 32.84 -2.16 10.79
N PRO A 50 33.83 -1.47 10.20
CA PRO A 50 33.61 -0.39 9.24
C PRO A 50 32.59 -0.69 8.12
N TYR A 51 32.34 -1.96 7.79
CA TYR A 51 31.23 -2.38 6.91
C TYR A 51 29.83 -2.11 7.50
N LEU A 52 29.63 -2.28 8.81
CA LEU A 52 28.37 -1.99 9.50
C LEU A 52 28.15 -0.48 9.73
N SER A 53 29.22 0.33 9.75
CA SER A 53 29.11 1.80 9.75
C SER A 53 28.40 2.31 8.48
N ASN A 54 28.72 1.74 7.31
CA ASN A 54 28.02 2.05 6.06
C ASN A 54 26.55 1.59 6.05
N ILE A 55 26.22 0.59 6.87
CA ILE A 55 24.84 0.10 7.04
C ILE A 55 24.06 1.07 7.94
N ARG A 56 24.67 1.51 9.04
CA ARG A 56 24.13 2.52 9.96
C ARG A 56 23.91 3.88 9.29
N ASN A 57 24.82 4.30 8.39
CA ASN A 57 24.77 5.59 7.72
C ASN A 57 23.85 5.62 6.48
N ASN A 58 23.22 4.50 6.11
CA ASN A 58 22.19 4.47 5.08
C ASN A 58 20.83 4.73 5.71
N GLU A 59 20.67 5.94 6.26
CA GLU A 59 19.55 6.31 7.15
C GLU A 59 18.19 6.19 6.45
N ASN A 60 18.14 6.28 5.12
CA ASN A 60 16.89 6.45 4.38
C ASN A 60 16.51 5.26 3.49
N PHE A 61 17.33 4.21 3.35
CA PHE A 61 17.02 3.10 2.44
C PHE A 61 15.65 2.45 2.72
N LEU A 62 15.30 2.24 3.99
CA LEU A 62 14.01 1.64 4.36
C LEU A 62 12.87 2.65 4.26
N GLU A 63 13.13 3.94 4.49
CA GLU A 63 12.15 5.00 4.28
C GLU A 63 11.80 5.10 2.78
N ASP A 64 12.80 5.05 1.90
CA ASP A 64 12.62 4.99 0.45
C ASP A 64 11.81 3.75 0.02
N TYR A 65 12.06 2.59 0.64
CA TYR A 65 11.29 1.36 0.39
C TYR A 65 9.81 1.55 0.79
N PHE A 66 9.53 2.02 2.00
CA PHE A 66 8.15 2.24 2.44
C PHE A 66 7.45 3.32 1.61
N ILE A 67 8.13 4.42 1.27
CA ILE A 67 7.60 5.46 0.37
C ILE A 67 7.23 4.86 -0.99
N LYS A 68 8.10 4.02 -1.55
CA LYS A 68 7.83 3.36 -2.83
C LYS A 68 6.62 2.44 -2.74
N GLU A 69 6.48 1.66 -1.67
CA GLU A 69 5.34 0.78 -1.46
C GLU A 69 4.03 1.58 -1.27
N ILE A 70 4.07 2.65 -0.48
CA ILE A 70 2.94 3.57 -0.28
C ILE A 70 2.51 4.20 -1.61
N ASN A 71 3.46 4.67 -2.42
CA ASN A 71 3.17 5.23 -3.73
C ASN A 71 2.56 4.18 -4.66
N GLY A 72 3.07 2.94 -4.65
CA GLY A 72 2.50 1.84 -5.42
C GLY A 72 1.07 1.47 -4.98
N LEU A 73 0.77 1.55 -3.69
CA LEU A 73 -0.60 1.38 -3.18
C LEU A 73 -1.51 2.52 -3.60
N LYS A 74 -1.03 3.76 -3.54
CA LYS A 74 -1.76 4.95 -3.99
C LYS A 74 -2.14 4.85 -5.46
N ASP A 75 -1.21 4.43 -6.32
CA ASP A 75 -1.47 4.24 -7.75
C ASP A 75 -2.52 3.16 -8.00
N LYS A 76 -2.50 2.06 -7.24
CA LYS A 76 -3.54 1.02 -7.31
C LYS A 76 -4.91 1.57 -6.90
N ILE A 77 -4.99 2.35 -5.83
CA ILE A 77 -6.23 2.98 -5.38
C ILE A 77 -6.79 3.90 -6.48
N ASN A 78 -5.97 4.77 -7.04
CA ASN A 78 -6.38 5.66 -8.13
C ASN A 78 -6.93 4.86 -9.33
N CYS A 79 -6.27 3.76 -9.71
CA CYS A 79 -6.76 2.90 -10.79
C CYS A 79 -8.12 2.25 -10.48
N TYR A 80 -8.38 1.90 -9.21
CA TYR A 80 -9.69 1.39 -8.81
C TYR A 80 -10.76 2.48 -8.81
N GLU A 81 -10.44 3.71 -8.39
CA GLU A 81 -11.34 4.86 -8.48
C GLU A 81 -11.73 5.15 -9.94
N ASP A 82 -10.77 5.13 -10.87
CA ASP A 82 -11.05 5.31 -12.31
C ASP A 82 -11.99 4.23 -12.85
N LYS A 83 -11.79 2.97 -12.44
CA LYS A 83 -12.66 1.85 -12.83
C LYS A 83 -14.07 2.01 -12.25
N LEU A 84 -14.20 2.46 -11.00
CA LEU A 84 -15.49 2.75 -10.39
C LEU A 84 -16.21 3.89 -11.12
N ASN A 85 -15.51 4.97 -11.44
CA ASN A 85 -16.06 6.08 -12.23
C ASN A 85 -16.53 5.61 -13.60
N ALA A 86 -15.74 4.78 -14.30
CA ALA A 86 -16.13 4.20 -15.57
C ALA A 86 -17.36 3.29 -15.46
N LEU A 87 -17.50 2.54 -14.36
CA LEU A 87 -18.69 1.73 -14.08
C LEU A 87 -19.91 2.61 -13.82
N ASN A 88 -19.78 3.66 -13.00
CA ASN A 88 -20.85 4.62 -12.74
C ASN A 88 -21.37 5.24 -14.05
N CYS A 89 -20.46 5.69 -14.94
CA CYS A 89 -20.87 6.22 -16.25
C CYS A 89 -21.58 5.18 -17.14
N LYS A 90 -21.22 3.89 -17.04
CA LYS A 90 -21.93 2.82 -17.78
C LYS A 90 -23.31 2.58 -17.20
N ILE A 91 -23.44 2.58 -15.87
CA ILE A 91 -24.72 2.45 -15.18
C ILE A 91 -25.63 3.61 -15.56
N ASP A 92 -25.14 4.86 -15.54
CA ASP A 92 -25.90 6.04 -15.96
C ASP A 92 -26.48 5.87 -17.38
N LYS A 93 -25.67 5.38 -18.33
CA LYS A 93 -26.12 5.09 -19.71
C LYS A 93 -27.21 4.03 -19.77
N VAL A 94 -27.11 2.98 -18.95
CA VAL A 94 -28.14 1.93 -18.88
C VAL A 94 -29.43 2.50 -18.28
N VAL A 95 -29.33 3.24 -17.18
CA VAL A 95 -30.46 3.91 -16.54
C VAL A 95 -31.15 4.85 -17.53
N ASP A 96 -30.39 5.66 -18.26
CA ASP A 96 -30.92 6.54 -19.31
C ASP A 96 -31.61 5.77 -20.44
N SER A 97 -31.04 4.66 -20.86
CA SER A 97 -31.62 3.80 -21.89
C SER A 97 -32.94 3.17 -21.43
N LEU A 98 -33.04 2.75 -20.16
CA LEU A 98 -34.27 2.25 -19.56
C LEU A 98 -35.31 3.37 -19.41
N ALA A 99 -34.88 4.54 -18.95
CA ALA A 99 -35.70 5.71 -18.74
C ALA A 99 -36.33 6.21 -20.05
N TRP A 100 -35.65 6.02 -21.19
CA TRP A 100 -36.17 6.36 -22.53
C TRP A 100 -37.49 5.64 -22.88
N TRP A 101 -37.70 4.43 -22.38
CA TRP A 101 -38.94 3.66 -22.62
C TRP A 101 -40.14 4.16 -21.81
N ILE A 102 -39.93 5.08 -20.86
CA ILE A 102 -41.00 5.66 -20.03
C ILE A 102 -41.66 6.82 -20.81
N PRO A 103 -42.95 6.70 -21.20
CA PRO A 103 -43.60 7.70 -22.05
C PRO A 103 -43.82 9.04 -21.34
N ILE A 104 -44.06 9.00 -20.02
CA ILE A 104 -44.37 10.18 -19.21
C ILE A 104 -43.06 10.80 -18.71
N ARG A 105 -42.75 12.02 -19.17
CA ARG A 105 -41.52 12.76 -18.81
C ARG A 105 -41.31 12.86 -17.29
N LYS A 106 -42.36 13.19 -16.54
CA LYS A 106 -42.29 13.32 -15.08
C LYS A 106 -41.87 12.01 -14.41
N TRP A 107 -42.38 10.88 -14.88
CA TRP A 107 -42.05 9.55 -14.34
C TRP A 107 -40.64 9.12 -14.71
N ARG A 108 -40.17 9.50 -15.90
CA ARG A 108 -38.78 9.29 -16.31
C ARG A 108 -37.79 10.00 -15.39
N ASP A 109 -38.07 11.26 -15.09
CA ASP A 109 -37.20 12.08 -14.24
C ASP A 109 -37.26 11.60 -12.77
N GLU A 110 -38.44 11.21 -12.27
CA GLU A 110 -38.59 10.58 -10.95
C GLU A 110 -37.86 9.22 -10.85
N PHE A 111 -37.89 8.41 -11.91
CA PHE A 111 -37.16 7.13 -11.96
C PHE A 111 -35.64 7.33 -11.86
N ARG A 112 -35.08 8.25 -12.65
CA ARG A 112 -33.65 8.59 -12.61
C ARG A 112 -33.21 9.08 -11.23
N ASN A 113 -34.00 10.00 -10.64
CA ASN A 113 -33.68 10.56 -9.33
C ASN A 113 -33.73 9.49 -8.24
N LYS A 114 -34.79 8.65 -8.21
CA LYS A 114 -34.88 7.53 -7.25
C LYS A 114 -33.76 6.51 -7.43
N PHE A 115 -33.34 6.25 -8.67
CA PHE A 115 -32.23 5.33 -8.92
C PHE A 115 -30.91 5.90 -8.39
N ASN A 116 -30.62 7.16 -8.71
CA ASN A 116 -29.38 7.82 -8.29
C ASN A 116 -29.30 7.98 -6.76
N ASP A 117 -30.41 8.36 -6.12
CA ASP A 117 -30.45 8.55 -4.67
C ASP A 117 -30.29 7.22 -3.91
N ASN A 118 -30.93 6.13 -4.38
CA ASN A 118 -30.88 4.84 -3.68
C ASN A 118 -29.62 4.02 -3.96
N PHE A 119 -28.99 4.17 -5.12
CA PHE A 119 -27.94 3.23 -5.58
C PHE A 119 -26.58 3.88 -5.87
N ILE A 120 -26.51 5.18 -6.14
CA ILE A 120 -25.25 5.84 -6.55
C ILE A 120 -24.75 6.82 -5.50
N ARG A 121 -25.63 7.61 -4.88
CA ARG A 121 -25.22 8.64 -3.90
C ARG A 121 -25.24 8.18 -2.46
N GLY A 122 -25.86 7.03 -2.18
CA GLY A 122 -26.13 6.57 -0.83
C GLY A 122 -27.22 7.42 -0.17
N GLY A 123 -28.22 6.76 0.40
CA GLY A 123 -29.18 7.42 1.29
C GLY A 123 -28.54 7.85 2.60
#